data_AF-A0A537FRR1-F1
#
_entry.id   AF-A0A537FRR1-F1
#
_cell.length_a   1.000
_cell.length_b   1.000
_cell.length_c   1.000
_cell.angle_alpha   90.00
_cell.angle_beta   90.00
_cell.angle_gamma   90.00
#
_symmetry.space_group_name_H-M   'P 1'
#
loop_
_entity.id
_entity.type
_entity.pdbx_description
1 polymer ?
#
loop_
_entity_poly.entity_id
_entity_poly.type
_entity_poly.pdbx_seq_one_letter_code
_entity_poly.pdbx_strand_id
1 'polypeptide(L)'
;MATRCFGRPNPAVAQWYIVRDCERVNCWHSCHIMAVRYDYRRRSTLPVPLCARTSPFGGLFESRRSHRKRGLRMVRSALFGVKRIFFDRIFERSYWTWRRHPTIIVPSMLGTALSVIEQSIVTTGLIVFLGTLAMNGTLSGLLTQLSSRGLTLSLLQNSSYSSLLIPIAVISTIVVLLTAILGGGFVYSSEYGVYLEAWNKDKATIGSIVEHGSRNWKRMAWTLLLSNLITWGPLAAVFLALLASALNANSLAGLVGFAVSSNLIYPALAASLLIALFTVYSYPAVVIDNVSGLKAISNSFRAAGRNLTATFSYSVVRVLFQFFLVLVVLMAGFIGLPLSSFGAAILSFLLTPILHSTKTMIYYYSKPEVQEMPFELSNPIWQDISRQLPRAAWRKIKAGLAEAGRFVIGPRNLPFHILSILAFVLGVSIGNYVSVNGVKNYLISIGYVPGQGNKSVVFPQVIPPVLGADIFLNNWLVSIATGLAGIGFGAPSFATILFNGFILGLLVPLSTLTMLLAAILPHGFIEIPSFILAGSIGIKLGYAGLRRFTGAERVADDPMSDVGIGPADSDGYLSRTLRQTVYVVVGLAPLFLIAGLIEADITPIIMRLFGWTF
;
A
#
# COMPACT_ATOMS: atom_id res chain seq x y z
N MET A 1 55.27 39.69 -18.48
CA MET A 1 56.71 39.90 -18.76
C MET A 1 57.39 40.17 -17.42
N ALA A 2 58.40 39.35 -17.07
CA ALA A 2 59.29 39.36 -15.87
C ALA A 2 58.64 39.17 -14.46
N THR A 3 58.70 38.01 -13.77
CA THR A 3 59.79 37.33 -12.99
C THR A 3 60.30 38.15 -11.79
N ARG A 4 60.44 37.67 -10.52
CA ARG A 4 60.93 36.37 -9.97
C ARG A 4 60.41 36.06 -8.55
N CYS A 5 60.04 34.79 -8.34
CA CYS A 5 60.47 33.83 -7.29
C CYS A 5 60.88 34.31 -5.87
N PHE A 6 60.23 33.76 -4.83
CA PHE A 6 60.84 32.90 -3.80
C PHE A 6 59.78 32.30 -2.84
N GLY A 7 59.92 31.01 -2.52
CA GLY A 7 59.55 30.42 -1.22
C GLY A 7 58.07 30.18 -0.89
N ARG A 8 57.63 28.91 -0.96
CA ARG A 8 56.42 28.43 -0.25
C ARG A 8 56.58 28.61 1.27
N PRO A 9 55.49 28.96 1.97
CA PRO A 9 55.23 28.39 3.28
C PRO A 9 53.84 27.74 3.34
N ASN A 10 53.83 26.54 3.89
CA ASN A 10 52.64 25.89 4.43
C ASN A 10 52.22 26.67 5.70
N PRO A 11 50.93 27.00 5.87
CA PRO A 11 50.37 26.82 7.20
C PRO A 11 48.94 26.27 7.17
N ALA A 12 48.74 25.23 7.97
CA ALA A 12 47.44 24.89 8.51
C ALA A 12 46.89 26.08 9.30
N VAL A 13 45.75 26.62 8.90
CA VAL A 13 44.95 27.55 9.69
C VAL A 13 43.49 27.18 9.58
N ALA A 14 42.89 26.97 10.76
CA ALA A 14 41.48 26.73 10.98
C ALA A 14 40.63 27.93 10.56
N GLN A 15 39.48 27.69 9.94
CA GLN A 15 38.44 28.70 9.77
C GLN A 15 37.04 28.11 9.98
N TRP A 16 36.51 28.44 11.16
CA TRP A 16 35.15 28.83 11.49
C TRP A 16 34.06 28.71 10.40
N TYR A 17 33.03 27.90 10.67
CA TYR A 17 31.71 28.09 10.09
C TYR A 17 30.78 28.76 11.10
N ILE A 18 30.27 29.93 10.68
CA ILE A 18 29.24 30.72 11.35
C ILE A 18 27.88 30.10 11.01
N VAL A 19 27.11 29.72 12.03
CA VAL A 19 25.68 29.43 11.92
C VAL A 19 24.92 30.64 12.47
N ARG A 20 24.22 31.35 11.58
CA ARG A 20 23.09 32.27 11.84
C ARG A 20 21.93 31.68 11.02
N ASP A 21 20.69 31.50 11.47
CA ASP A 21 19.88 32.31 12.37
C ASP A 21 18.96 31.46 13.25
N CYS A 22 18.83 31.87 14.51
CA CYS A 22 17.75 31.52 15.42
C CYS A 22 16.97 32.81 15.67
N GLU A 23 15.76 32.95 15.10
CA GLU A 23 14.81 33.97 15.54
C GLU A 23 13.77 33.34 16.47
N ARG A 24 13.80 33.82 17.71
CA ARG A 24 12.72 33.90 18.73
C ARG A 24 12.11 32.60 19.25
N VAL A 25 12.67 32.10 20.36
CA VAL A 25 11.87 31.77 21.57
C VAL A 25 12.69 32.11 22.81
N ASN A 26 12.06 32.82 23.74
CA ASN A 26 12.62 33.34 24.99
C ASN A 26 13.19 32.26 25.92
N CYS A 27 14.29 32.63 26.59
CA CYS A 27 14.95 31.98 27.70
C CYS A 27 13.99 31.50 28.81
N TRP A 28 14.30 30.35 29.43
CA TRP A 28 14.74 30.27 30.83
C TRP A 28 15.21 28.82 31.17
N HIS A 29 16.36 28.76 31.86
CA HIS A 29 16.96 27.63 32.61
C HIS A 29 17.92 26.63 31.91
N SER A 30 19.21 26.94 32.13
CA SER A 30 20.35 26.04 32.44
C SER A 30 21.01 25.22 31.32
N CYS A 31 21.97 25.87 30.67
CA CYS A 31 23.05 25.28 29.88
C CYS A 31 24.16 24.73 30.79
N HIS A 32 24.52 23.45 30.68
CA HIS A 32 25.85 22.97 31.04
C HIS A 32 26.53 22.41 29.78
N ILE A 33 27.46 23.20 29.26
CA ILE A 33 28.39 22.84 28.18
C ILE A 33 29.55 22.09 28.84
N MET A 34 29.78 20.82 28.47
CA MET A 34 30.99 20.10 28.85
C MET A 34 31.88 19.95 27.60
N ALA A 35 32.87 20.82 27.49
CA ALA A 35 33.91 20.76 26.47
C ALA A 35 34.99 19.76 26.92
N VAL A 36 35.24 18.71 26.13
CA VAL A 36 36.33 17.75 26.36
C VAL A 36 37.58 18.26 25.65
N ARG A 37 38.58 18.67 26.42
CA ARG A 37 39.93 19.02 25.97
C ARG A 37 40.79 17.76 26.04
N TYR A 38 41.27 17.27 24.89
CA TYR A 38 42.26 16.20 24.82
C TYR A 38 43.64 16.80 25.09
N ASP A 39 44.32 16.36 26.15
CA ASP A 39 45.72 16.72 26.42
C ASP A 39 46.58 15.43 26.50
N TYR A 40 47.70 15.46 25.78
CA TYR A 40 48.52 14.31 25.43
C TYR A 40 49.92 14.52 26.01
N ARG A 41 50.13 14.19 27.30
CA ARG A 41 51.44 13.86 27.92
C ARG A 41 51.32 13.84 29.45
N ARG A 42 51.58 12.68 30.06
CA ARG A 42 52.57 12.46 31.14
C ARG A 42 52.47 11.05 31.71
N ARG A 43 53.63 10.41 31.84
CA ARG A 43 53.88 9.19 32.63
C ARG A 43 53.69 9.50 34.12
N SER A 44 53.11 8.59 34.90
CA SER A 44 53.72 8.00 36.13
C SER A 44 52.71 7.21 37.01
N THR A 45 53.10 5.97 37.30
CA THR A 45 53.07 5.24 38.59
C THR A 45 51.77 4.78 39.30
N LEU A 46 51.67 3.43 39.38
CA LEU A 46 51.35 2.53 40.53
C LEU A 46 49.88 2.31 40.97
N PRO A 47 49.53 1.19 41.67
CA PRO A 47 50.19 -0.13 41.80
C PRO A 47 49.25 -1.37 41.63
N VAL A 48 49.90 -2.54 41.50
CA VAL A 48 49.36 -3.91 41.59
C VAL A 48 49.32 -4.36 43.07
N PRO A 49 48.39 -5.24 43.50
CA PRO A 49 48.64 -6.13 44.63
C PRO A 49 48.81 -7.59 44.18
N LEU A 50 49.86 -8.21 44.69
CA LEU A 50 50.22 -9.63 44.51
C LEU A 50 50.67 -10.14 45.87
N CYS A 51 50.04 -11.21 46.39
CA CYS A 51 50.53 -12.22 47.36
C CYS A 51 49.33 -13.02 47.92
N ALA A 52 49.36 -14.32 48.25
CA ALA A 52 50.34 -15.41 48.08
C ALA A 52 49.74 -16.75 48.60
N ARG A 53 50.25 -17.89 48.08
CA ARG A 53 50.42 -19.26 48.70
C ARG A 53 49.15 -20.08 49.06
N THR A 54 49.03 -21.41 48.95
CA THR A 54 49.92 -22.60 48.79
C THR A 54 49.11 -23.85 48.31
N SER A 55 49.81 -24.87 47.80
CA SER A 55 49.49 -26.13 47.08
C SER A 55 48.92 -27.33 47.90
N PRO A 56 48.87 -28.62 47.43
CA PRO A 56 48.44 -29.28 46.16
C PRO A 56 47.53 -30.56 46.36
N PHE A 57 47.19 -31.26 45.26
CA PHE A 57 46.70 -32.66 45.11
C PHE A 57 45.21 -33.03 45.25
N GLY A 58 44.71 -33.76 44.23
CA GLY A 58 43.67 -34.80 44.34
C GLY A 58 42.36 -34.54 43.57
N GLY A 59 42.09 -35.32 42.51
CA GLY A 59 40.72 -35.45 41.97
C GLY A 59 40.52 -35.25 40.46
N LEU A 60 41.41 -35.77 39.63
CA LEU A 60 41.04 -36.18 38.27
C LEU A 60 40.09 -37.38 38.38
N PHE A 61 38.83 -37.27 37.94
CA PHE A 61 38.09 -38.26 37.12
C PHE A 61 36.56 -38.13 37.06
N GLU A 62 35.92 -36.98 37.30
CA GLU A 62 34.44 -36.96 37.15
C GLU A 62 33.85 -35.61 36.74
N SER A 63 33.99 -35.24 35.45
CA SER A 63 33.30 -34.03 34.94
C SER A 63 33.13 -33.92 33.40
N ARG A 64 33.79 -34.76 32.59
CA ARG A 64 33.80 -34.56 31.12
C ARG A 64 32.48 -34.85 30.38
N ARG A 65 31.47 -35.50 30.98
CA ARG A 65 30.16 -35.72 30.34
C ARG A 65 29.08 -34.67 30.66
N SER A 66 29.23 -33.90 31.74
CA SER A 66 28.24 -32.88 32.16
C SER A 66 28.44 -31.53 31.46
N HIS A 67 29.69 -31.12 31.23
CA HIS A 67 30.01 -29.83 30.58
C HIS A 67 29.68 -29.80 29.08
N ARG A 68 29.73 -30.94 28.38
CA ARG A 68 29.43 -30.98 26.93
C ARG A 68 27.93 -30.83 26.64
N LYS A 69 27.04 -31.28 27.55
CA LYS A 69 25.58 -31.12 27.44
C LYS A 69 25.07 -29.77 27.94
N ARG A 70 25.74 -29.11 28.91
CA ARG A 70 25.43 -27.72 29.32
C ARG A 70 25.99 -26.69 28.33
N GLY A 71 27.20 -26.88 27.80
CA GLY A 71 27.78 -26.01 26.78
C GLY A 71 26.95 -25.98 25.48
N LEU A 72 26.45 -27.13 25.00
CA LEU A 72 25.59 -27.17 23.81
C LEU A 72 24.20 -26.56 24.05
N ARG A 73 23.64 -26.64 25.27
CA ARG A 73 22.35 -26.02 25.60
C ARG A 73 22.47 -24.50 25.80
N MET A 74 23.57 -24.05 26.38
CA MET A 74 23.86 -22.63 26.62
C MET A 74 24.29 -21.90 25.31
N VAL A 75 24.99 -22.59 24.40
CA VAL A 75 25.28 -22.09 23.05
C VAL A 75 24.04 -22.11 22.15
N ARG A 76 23.14 -23.11 22.27
CA ARG A 76 21.84 -23.07 21.60
C ARG A 76 20.95 -21.94 22.15
N SER A 77 20.84 -21.76 23.46
CA SER A 77 20.04 -20.68 24.03
C SER A 77 20.64 -19.29 23.78
N ALA A 78 21.97 -19.17 23.69
CA ALA A 78 22.64 -17.92 23.32
C ALA A 78 22.51 -17.61 21.82
N LEU A 79 22.63 -18.59 20.92
CA LEU A 79 22.42 -18.38 19.48
C LEU A 79 20.97 -18.07 19.13
N PHE A 80 20.01 -18.68 19.82
CA PHE A 80 18.58 -18.36 19.65
C PHE A 80 18.20 -17.05 20.36
N GLY A 81 18.81 -16.73 21.51
CA GLY A 81 18.59 -15.48 22.25
C GLY A 81 19.17 -14.25 21.54
N VAL A 82 20.43 -14.31 21.09
CA VAL A 82 21.10 -13.22 20.36
C VAL A 82 20.43 -12.93 19.01
N LYS A 83 19.90 -13.97 18.34
CA LYS A 83 19.18 -13.80 17.07
C LYS A 83 17.74 -13.29 17.22
N ARG A 84 17.08 -13.54 18.37
CA ARG A 84 15.78 -12.90 18.69
C ARG A 84 15.95 -11.40 18.95
N ILE A 85 16.99 -11.04 19.70
CA ILE A 85 17.42 -9.65 19.94
C ILE A 85 17.77 -8.91 18.63
N PHE A 86 18.19 -9.62 17.58
CA PHE A 86 18.46 -9.03 16.28
C PHE A 86 17.19 -8.68 15.49
N PHE A 87 16.19 -9.58 15.45
CA PHE A 87 14.92 -9.29 14.76
C PHE A 87 14.18 -8.12 15.43
N ASP A 88 14.09 -8.14 16.76
CA ASP A 88 13.40 -7.10 17.54
C ASP A 88 14.04 -5.73 17.29
N ARG A 89 15.39 -5.64 17.31
CA ARG A 89 16.13 -4.41 16.99
C ARG A 89 15.89 -3.92 15.56
N ILE A 90 15.85 -4.81 14.56
CA ILE A 90 15.57 -4.42 13.17
C ILE A 90 14.14 -3.92 13.02
N PHE A 91 13.16 -4.62 13.60
CA PHE A 91 11.75 -4.25 13.53
C PHE A 91 11.51 -2.87 14.17
N GLU A 92 12.09 -2.64 15.35
CA GLU A 92 12.02 -1.34 16.02
C GLU A 92 12.67 -0.23 15.19
N ARG A 93 13.84 -0.48 14.60
CA ARG A 93 14.47 0.49 13.70
C ARG A 93 13.61 0.82 12.48
N SER A 94 12.93 -0.18 11.91
CA SER A 94 11.97 0.01 10.82
C SER A 94 10.81 0.90 11.24
N TYR A 95 10.25 0.72 12.44
CA TYR A 95 9.23 1.59 13.02
C TYR A 95 9.73 3.04 13.15
N TRP A 96 10.91 3.26 13.74
CA TRP A 96 11.45 4.61 13.94
C TRP A 96 11.81 5.31 12.64
N THR A 97 12.30 4.57 11.64
CA THR A 97 12.52 5.12 10.30
C THR A 97 11.21 5.58 9.69
N TRP A 98 10.17 4.75 9.73
CA TRP A 98 8.84 5.11 9.24
C TRP A 98 8.29 6.35 9.95
N ARG A 99 8.46 6.43 11.27
CA ARG A 99 8.00 7.55 12.09
C ARG A 99 8.72 8.87 11.80
N ARG A 100 10.03 8.80 11.53
CA ARG A 100 10.88 9.95 11.17
C ARG A 100 10.62 10.42 9.75
N HIS A 101 10.38 9.48 8.83
CA HIS A 101 10.20 9.73 7.40
C HIS A 101 8.84 9.19 6.90
N PRO A 102 7.72 9.87 7.19
CA PRO A 102 6.39 9.41 6.76
C PRO A 102 6.20 9.26 5.25
N THR A 103 7.09 9.85 4.44
CA THR A 103 7.13 9.70 2.97
C THR A 103 7.36 8.25 2.53
N ILE A 104 7.90 7.39 3.40
CA ILE A 104 8.04 5.93 3.23
C ILE A 104 6.68 5.23 3.04
N ILE A 105 5.58 5.85 3.47
CA ILE A 105 4.21 5.33 3.28
C ILE A 105 3.76 5.49 1.83
N VAL A 106 4.23 6.52 1.11
CA VAL A 106 3.70 6.84 -0.23
C VAL A 106 3.89 5.69 -1.24
N PRO A 107 5.01 4.95 -1.28
CA PRO A 107 5.10 3.74 -2.10
C PRO A 107 4.05 2.66 -1.76
N SER A 108 3.69 2.45 -0.49
CA SER A 108 2.62 1.50 -0.16
C SER A 108 1.24 2.02 -0.61
N MET A 109 1.02 3.34 -0.53
CA MET A 109 -0.17 3.99 -1.10
C MET A 109 -0.24 3.82 -2.62
N LEU A 110 0.90 3.94 -3.32
CA LEU A 110 0.99 3.64 -4.75
C LEU A 110 0.70 2.16 -5.05
N GLY A 111 1.01 1.25 -4.12
CA GLY A 111 0.58 -0.15 -4.18
C GLY A 111 -0.95 -0.29 -4.14
N THR A 112 -1.63 0.42 -3.22
CA THR A 112 -3.11 0.43 -3.21
C THR A 112 -3.69 1.10 -4.45
N ALA A 113 -3.02 2.12 -4.97
CA ALA A 113 -3.39 2.77 -6.22
C ALA A 113 -3.29 1.81 -7.40
N LEU A 114 -2.24 0.98 -7.47
CA LEU A 114 -2.08 -0.06 -8.50
C LEU A 114 -3.26 -1.04 -8.49
N SER A 115 -3.73 -1.47 -7.32
CA SER A 115 -4.93 -2.30 -7.21
C SER A 115 -6.18 -1.60 -7.76
N VAL A 116 -6.31 -0.29 -7.57
CA VAL A 116 -7.41 0.50 -8.18
C VAL A 116 -7.26 0.63 -9.69
N ILE A 117 -6.03 0.73 -10.21
CA ILE A 117 -5.78 0.68 -11.67
C ILE A 117 -6.26 -0.67 -12.22
N GLU A 118 -5.88 -1.78 -11.59
CA GLU A 118 -6.31 -3.13 -11.97
C GLU A 118 -7.83 -3.29 -11.91
N GLN A 119 -8.46 -2.82 -10.83
CA GLN A 119 -9.92 -2.83 -10.68
C GLN A 119 -10.60 -1.98 -11.75
N SER A 120 -10.05 -0.81 -12.09
CA SER A 120 -10.62 0.09 -13.09
C SER A 120 -10.70 -0.55 -14.49
N ILE A 121 -9.76 -1.43 -14.83
CA ILE A 121 -9.77 -2.19 -16.08
C ILE A 121 -10.96 -3.16 -16.08
N VAL A 122 -11.14 -3.90 -14.99
CA VAL A 122 -12.24 -4.88 -14.85
C VAL A 122 -13.59 -4.17 -14.80
N THR A 123 -13.73 -3.09 -14.04
CA THR A 123 -15.00 -2.35 -13.93
C THR A 123 -15.35 -1.66 -15.24
N THR A 124 -14.38 -1.13 -15.99
CA THR A 124 -14.62 -0.60 -17.34
C THR A 124 -15.11 -1.71 -18.27
N GLY A 125 -14.47 -2.88 -18.26
CA GLY A 125 -14.92 -4.05 -19.02
C GLY A 125 -16.35 -4.47 -18.65
N LEU A 126 -16.68 -4.44 -17.36
CA LEU A 126 -18.03 -4.72 -16.87
C LEU A 126 -19.06 -3.69 -17.35
N ILE A 127 -18.76 -2.39 -17.28
CA ILE A 127 -19.64 -1.33 -17.75
C ILE A 127 -19.90 -1.48 -19.25
N VAL A 128 -18.85 -1.76 -20.04
CA VAL A 128 -18.98 -2.01 -21.48
C VAL A 128 -19.87 -3.24 -21.72
N PHE A 129 -19.62 -4.35 -21.01
CA PHE A 129 -20.40 -5.57 -21.14
C PHE A 129 -21.88 -5.35 -20.83
N LEU A 130 -22.19 -4.76 -19.67
CA LEU A 130 -23.58 -4.49 -19.27
C LEU A 130 -24.26 -3.48 -20.19
N GLY A 131 -23.53 -2.45 -20.62
CA GLY A 131 -24.00 -1.45 -21.60
C GLY A 131 -24.39 -2.09 -22.92
N THR A 132 -23.52 -2.95 -23.49
CA THR A 132 -23.82 -3.64 -24.75
C THR A 132 -25.00 -4.60 -24.61
N LEU A 133 -25.12 -5.34 -23.51
CA LEU A 133 -26.28 -6.21 -23.29
C LEU A 133 -27.58 -5.43 -23.12
N ALA A 134 -27.53 -4.25 -22.48
CA ALA A 134 -28.68 -3.36 -22.37
C ALA A 134 -29.09 -2.83 -23.75
N MET A 135 -28.13 -2.45 -24.60
CA MET A 135 -28.39 -2.03 -25.98
C MET A 135 -28.99 -3.16 -26.83
N ASN A 136 -28.56 -4.40 -26.61
CA ASN A 136 -29.07 -5.57 -27.32
C ASN A 136 -30.39 -6.12 -26.74
N GLY A 137 -30.89 -5.56 -25.63
CA GLY A 137 -32.11 -6.03 -24.95
C GLY A 137 -31.99 -7.40 -24.29
N THR A 138 -30.79 -7.97 -24.16
CA THR A 138 -30.57 -9.32 -23.62
C THR A 138 -30.18 -9.33 -22.12
N LEU A 139 -29.99 -8.15 -21.53
CA LEU A 139 -29.54 -8.00 -20.14
C LEU A 139 -30.47 -8.66 -19.11
N SER A 140 -31.79 -8.46 -19.22
CA SER A 140 -32.76 -9.06 -18.29
C SER A 140 -32.74 -10.59 -18.34
N GLY A 141 -32.54 -11.15 -19.54
CA GLY A 141 -32.38 -12.59 -19.77
C GLY A 141 -31.13 -13.14 -19.07
N LEU A 142 -30.00 -12.44 -19.18
CA LEU A 142 -28.77 -12.80 -18.47
C LEU A 142 -28.97 -12.80 -16.95
N LEU A 143 -29.55 -11.73 -16.41
CA LEU A 143 -29.77 -11.59 -14.97
C LEU A 143 -30.71 -12.69 -14.42
N THR A 144 -31.75 -13.04 -15.18
CA THR A 144 -32.67 -14.13 -14.81
C THR A 144 -31.97 -15.49 -14.80
N GLN A 145 -31.09 -15.75 -15.77
CA GLN A 145 -30.29 -16.98 -15.80
C GLN A 145 -29.29 -17.04 -14.65
N LEU A 146 -28.61 -15.93 -14.34
CA LEU A 146 -27.70 -15.82 -13.20
C LEU A 146 -28.42 -16.09 -11.87
N SER A 147 -29.63 -15.56 -11.70
CA SER A 147 -30.42 -15.76 -10.48
C SER A 147 -30.88 -17.21 -10.30
N SER A 148 -31.39 -17.80 -11.37
CA SER A 148 -32.01 -19.14 -11.32
C SER A 148 -30.99 -20.28 -11.31
N ARG A 149 -29.84 -20.11 -11.97
CA ARG A 149 -28.85 -21.18 -12.14
C ARG A 149 -27.49 -20.86 -11.54
N GLY A 150 -27.28 -19.64 -11.04
CA GLY A 150 -25.97 -19.16 -10.63
C GLY A 150 -25.01 -18.95 -11.80
N LEU A 151 -23.76 -18.61 -11.49
CA LEU A 151 -22.69 -18.49 -12.46
C LEU A 151 -22.26 -19.91 -12.93
N THR A 152 -22.95 -20.46 -13.92
CA THR A 152 -22.67 -21.80 -14.46
C THR A 152 -22.00 -21.75 -15.81
N LEU A 153 -21.34 -22.86 -16.18
CA LEU A 153 -20.74 -23.06 -17.49
C LEU A 153 -21.73 -22.84 -18.65
N SER A 154 -23.03 -23.01 -18.38
CA SER A 154 -24.09 -22.78 -19.36
C SER A 154 -24.16 -21.33 -19.88
N LEU A 155 -23.76 -20.35 -19.06
CA LEU A 155 -23.67 -18.94 -19.47
C LEU A 155 -22.55 -18.70 -20.49
N LEU A 156 -21.44 -19.44 -20.37
CA LEU A 156 -20.31 -19.38 -21.29
C LEU A 156 -20.59 -20.14 -22.60
N GLN A 157 -21.58 -21.04 -22.61
CA GLN A 157 -21.99 -21.79 -23.80
C GLN A 157 -23.04 -21.05 -24.63
N ASN A 158 -23.77 -20.09 -24.04
CA ASN A 158 -24.75 -19.30 -24.77
C ASN A 158 -24.04 -18.25 -25.66
N SER A 159 -24.17 -18.42 -26.98
CA SER A 159 -23.53 -17.57 -28.00
C SER A 159 -23.88 -16.08 -27.87
N SER A 160 -25.05 -15.76 -27.31
CA SER A 160 -25.51 -14.38 -27.13
C SER A 160 -24.69 -13.60 -26.09
N TYR A 161 -24.13 -14.30 -25.10
CA TYR A 161 -23.34 -13.67 -24.02
C TYR A 161 -21.86 -13.95 -24.17
N SER A 162 -21.49 -15.17 -24.58
CA SER A 162 -20.10 -15.62 -24.64
C SER A 162 -19.28 -14.86 -25.69
N SER A 163 -19.89 -14.48 -26.81
CA SER A 163 -19.27 -13.67 -27.87
C SER A 163 -18.79 -12.29 -27.39
N LEU A 164 -19.41 -11.74 -26.34
CA LEU A 164 -19.00 -10.48 -25.72
C LEU A 164 -18.16 -10.70 -24.45
N LEU A 165 -18.58 -11.63 -23.60
CA LEU A 165 -17.95 -11.87 -22.30
C LEU A 165 -16.52 -12.40 -22.44
N ILE A 166 -16.29 -13.36 -23.35
CA ILE A 166 -14.97 -14.01 -23.49
C ILE A 166 -13.91 -13.00 -23.96
N PRO A 167 -14.10 -12.23 -25.05
CA PRO A 167 -13.12 -11.24 -25.47
C PRO A 167 -12.84 -10.18 -24.40
N ILE A 168 -13.89 -9.65 -23.74
CA ILE A 168 -13.74 -8.64 -22.68
C ILE A 168 -12.95 -9.22 -21.50
N ALA A 169 -13.28 -10.44 -21.06
CA ALA A 169 -12.57 -11.09 -19.96
C ALA A 169 -11.11 -11.39 -20.31
N VAL A 170 -10.83 -11.87 -21.53
CA VAL A 170 -9.46 -12.15 -22.00
C VAL A 170 -8.64 -10.87 -22.09
N ILE A 171 -9.17 -9.82 -22.73
CA ILE A 171 -8.49 -8.52 -22.84
C ILE A 171 -8.25 -7.92 -21.46
N SER A 172 -9.27 -7.89 -20.61
CA SER A 172 -9.15 -7.37 -19.23
C SER A 172 -8.10 -8.13 -18.43
N THR A 173 -8.07 -9.46 -18.54
CA THR A 173 -7.07 -10.30 -17.85
C THR A 173 -5.65 -9.99 -18.34
N ILE A 174 -5.44 -9.90 -19.66
CA ILE A 174 -4.13 -9.57 -20.24
C ILE A 174 -3.67 -8.18 -19.78
N VAL A 175 -4.55 -7.17 -19.85
CA VAL A 175 -4.22 -5.80 -19.48
C VAL A 175 -3.96 -5.68 -17.97
N VAL A 176 -4.74 -6.37 -17.12
CA VAL A 176 -4.51 -6.46 -15.67
C VAL A 176 -3.15 -7.09 -15.38
N LEU A 177 -2.81 -8.21 -16.02
CA LEU A 177 -1.52 -8.87 -15.82
C LEU A 177 -0.34 -7.97 -16.23
N LEU A 178 -0.44 -7.31 -17.39
CA LEU A 178 0.58 -6.36 -17.83
C LEU A 178 0.71 -5.19 -16.87
N THR A 179 -0.41 -4.65 -16.40
CA THR A 179 -0.44 -3.55 -15.43
C THR A 179 0.17 -3.94 -14.10
N ALA A 180 -0.18 -5.11 -13.57
CA ALA A 180 0.36 -5.66 -12.33
C ALA A 180 1.89 -5.81 -12.40
N ILE A 181 2.42 -6.26 -13.55
CA ILE A 181 3.86 -6.46 -13.75
C ILE A 181 4.60 -5.13 -13.92
N LEU A 182 4.12 -4.26 -14.81
CA LEU A 182 4.79 -2.99 -15.14
C LEU A 182 4.63 -1.97 -14.01
N GLY A 183 3.40 -1.79 -13.54
CA GLY A 183 3.06 -0.93 -12.40
C GLY A 183 3.68 -1.43 -11.11
N GLY A 184 3.60 -2.74 -10.84
CA GLY A 184 4.28 -3.35 -9.70
C GLY A 184 5.80 -3.15 -9.77
N GLY A 185 6.40 -3.28 -10.96
CA GLY A 185 7.81 -2.95 -11.19
C GLY A 185 8.18 -1.55 -10.74
N PHE A 186 7.36 -0.54 -11.09
CA PHE A 186 7.57 0.84 -10.65
C PHE A 186 7.37 1.02 -9.13
N VAL A 187 6.26 0.50 -8.59
CA VAL A 187 5.89 0.64 -7.18
C VAL A 187 6.92 -0.01 -6.26
N TYR A 188 7.25 -1.29 -6.49
CA TYR A 188 8.22 -2.02 -5.66
C TYR A 188 9.63 -1.46 -5.80
N SER A 189 10.02 -0.98 -6.98
CA SER A 189 11.30 -0.29 -7.17
C SER A 189 11.38 0.99 -6.33
N SER A 190 10.30 1.76 -6.32
CA SER A 190 10.17 2.97 -5.48
C SER A 190 10.21 2.60 -4.00
N GLU A 191 9.45 1.58 -3.59
CA GLU A 191 9.32 1.13 -2.20
C GLU A 191 10.67 0.74 -1.61
N TYR A 192 11.35 -0.26 -2.19
CA TYR A 192 12.63 -0.74 -1.65
C TYR A 192 13.78 0.26 -1.84
N GLY A 193 13.74 1.08 -2.89
CA GLY A 193 14.71 2.16 -3.12
C GLY A 193 14.66 3.23 -2.04
N VAL A 194 13.45 3.71 -1.73
CA VAL A 194 13.24 4.74 -0.69
C VAL A 194 13.56 4.19 0.69
N TYR A 195 13.29 2.91 0.95
CA TYR A 195 13.65 2.28 2.24
C TYR A 195 15.16 2.28 2.44
N LEU A 196 15.92 1.84 1.43
CA LEU A 196 17.37 1.83 1.48
C LEU A 196 17.95 3.25 1.65
N GLU A 197 17.38 4.24 0.96
CA GLU A 197 17.80 5.62 1.07
C GLU A 197 17.50 6.21 2.45
N ALA A 198 16.32 5.96 2.99
CA ALA A 198 15.92 6.43 4.31
C ALA A 198 16.84 5.91 5.43
N TRP A 199 17.35 4.69 5.31
CA TRP A 199 18.23 4.14 6.35
C TRP A 199 19.67 4.56 6.21
N ASN A 200 20.17 4.66 4.98
CA ASN A 200 21.59 4.92 4.72
C ASN A 200 21.91 6.41 4.69
N LYS A 201 20.97 7.23 4.21
CA LYS A 201 21.17 8.68 4.02
C LYS A 201 20.29 9.52 4.93
N ASP A 202 19.43 8.89 5.75
CA ASP A 202 18.47 9.58 6.62
C ASP A 202 17.62 10.62 5.87
N LYS A 203 17.27 10.29 4.62
CA LYS A 203 16.51 11.16 3.71
C LYS A 203 15.49 10.33 2.93
N ALA A 204 14.26 10.82 2.86
CA ALA A 204 13.22 10.26 1.99
C ALA A 204 12.30 11.37 1.48
N THR A 205 12.47 11.79 0.23
CA THR A 205 11.64 12.82 -0.41
C THR A 205 10.67 12.20 -1.42
N ILE A 206 9.65 12.97 -1.84
CA ILE A 206 8.76 12.55 -2.93
C ILE A 206 9.54 12.41 -4.25
N GLY A 207 10.58 13.24 -4.47
CA GLY A 207 11.48 13.10 -5.61
C GLY A 207 12.17 11.73 -5.66
N SER A 208 12.66 11.23 -4.53
CA SER A 208 13.28 9.89 -4.43
C SER A 208 12.33 8.77 -4.89
N ILE A 209 11.03 8.88 -4.63
CA ILE A 209 10.03 7.87 -5.06
C ILE A 209 10.03 7.76 -6.59
N VAL A 210 9.92 8.89 -7.28
CA VAL A 210 9.89 8.93 -8.74
C VAL A 210 11.24 8.51 -9.33
N GLU A 211 12.35 8.91 -8.72
CA GLU A 211 13.70 8.52 -9.15
C GLU A 211 13.90 7.00 -9.06
N HIS A 212 13.71 6.41 -7.87
CA HIS A 212 13.90 4.97 -7.68
C HIS A 212 12.88 4.14 -8.46
N GLY A 213 11.63 4.61 -8.56
CA GLY A 213 10.62 4.01 -9.40
C GLY A 213 11.04 3.95 -10.86
N SER A 214 11.46 5.08 -11.43
CA SER A 214 11.83 5.17 -12.86
C SER A 214 13.18 4.52 -13.19
N ARG A 215 14.11 4.41 -12.24
CA ARG A 215 15.46 3.89 -12.50
C ARG A 215 15.50 2.37 -12.70
N ASN A 216 14.84 1.61 -11.82
CA ASN A 216 14.96 0.15 -11.80
C ASN A 216 13.66 -0.60 -12.16
N TRP A 217 12.58 0.09 -12.57
CA TRP A 217 11.28 -0.58 -12.82
C TRP A 217 11.35 -1.76 -13.79
N LYS A 218 12.15 -1.70 -14.87
CA LYS A 218 12.27 -2.81 -15.84
C LYS A 218 12.88 -4.05 -15.18
N ARG A 219 13.95 -3.85 -14.41
CA ARG A 219 14.65 -4.91 -13.66
C ARG A 219 13.74 -5.51 -12.60
N MET A 220 12.96 -4.65 -11.93
CA MET A 220 11.98 -5.06 -10.93
C MET A 220 10.81 -5.82 -11.55
N ALA A 221 10.21 -5.32 -12.63
CA ALA A 221 9.10 -5.95 -13.35
C ALA A 221 9.46 -7.36 -13.84
N TRP A 222 10.64 -7.52 -14.44
CA TRP A 222 11.13 -8.83 -14.87
C TRP A 222 11.34 -9.80 -13.69
N THR A 223 11.93 -9.30 -12.60
CA THR A 223 12.09 -10.09 -11.37
C THR A 223 10.74 -10.45 -10.75
N LEU A 224 9.78 -9.53 -10.76
CA LEU A 224 8.43 -9.74 -10.23
C LEU A 224 7.71 -10.82 -11.01
N LEU A 225 7.74 -10.78 -12.34
CA LEU A 225 7.14 -11.80 -13.20
C LEU A 225 7.76 -13.18 -12.91
N LEU A 226 9.08 -13.30 -13.00
CA LEU A 226 9.77 -14.57 -12.77
C LEU A 226 9.58 -15.09 -11.34
N SER A 227 9.64 -14.21 -10.35
CA SER A 227 9.48 -14.59 -8.94
C SER A 227 8.07 -15.10 -8.67
N ASN A 228 7.03 -14.45 -9.22
CA ASN A 228 5.65 -14.93 -9.07
C ASN A 228 5.40 -16.22 -9.84
N LEU A 229 5.94 -16.36 -11.06
CA LEU A 229 5.82 -17.58 -11.86
C LEU A 229 6.51 -18.78 -11.20
N ILE A 230 7.70 -18.58 -10.61
CA ILE A 230 8.41 -19.64 -9.88
C ILE A 230 7.73 -19.97 -8.55
N THR A 231 7.25 -18.95 -7.83
CA THR A 231 6.65 -19.14 -6.50
C THR A 231 5.27 -19.79 -6.59
N TRP A 232 4.41 -19.31 -7.49
CA TRP A 232 3.01 -19.75 -7.59
C TRP A 232 2.75 -20.68 -8.78
N GLY A 233 3.74 -20.91 -9.64
CA GLY A 233 3.64 -21.80 -10.80
C GLY A 233 3.17 -23.22 -10.48
N PRO A 234 3.71 -23.90 -9.45
CA PRO A 234 3.24 -25.24 -9.09
C PRO A 234 1.75 -25.27 -8.74
N LEU A 235 1.28 -24.32 -7.92
CA LEU A 235 -0.12 -24.20 -7.54
C LEU A 235 -1.00 -23.83 -8.74
N ALA A 236 -0.58 -22.87 -9.56
CA ALA A 236 -1.29 -22.44 -10.75
C ALA A 236 -1.45 -23.57 -11.79
N ALA A 237 -0.39 -24.37 -12.01
CA ALA A 237 -0.43 -25.50 -12.94
C ALA A 237 -1.43 -26.58 -12.49
N VAL A 238 -1.42 -26.94 -11.20
CA VAL A 238 -2.39 -27.89 -10.64
C VAL A 238 -3.81 -27.33 -10.68
N PHE A 239 -3.99 -26.05 -10.40
CA PHE A 239 -5.30 -25.39 -10.49
C PHE A 239 -5.85 -25.38 -11.93
N LEU A 240 -5.01 -25.10 -12.93
CA LEU A 240 -5.39 -25.17 -14.34
C LEU A 240 -5.72 -26.59 -14.78
N ALA A 241 -4.98 -27.60 -14.31
CA ALA A 241 -5.30 -29.00 -14.55
C ALA A 241 -6.64 -29.42 -13.91
N LEU A 242 -6.91 -28.93 -12.70
CA LEU A 242 -8.19 -29.13 -12.00
C LEU A 242 -9.34 -28.53 -12.80
N LEU A 243 -9.19 -27.28 -13.27
CA LEU A 243 -10.19 -26.61 -14.09
C LEU A 243 -10.42 -27.34 -15.41
N ALA A 244 -9.35 -27.69 -16.14
CA ALA A 244 -9.45 -28.44 -17.40
C ALA A 244 -10.11 -29.81 -17.21
N SER A 245 -9.84 -30.50 -16.10
CA SER A 245 -10.48 -31.77 -15.77
C SER A 245 -11.96 -31.60 -15.43
N ALA A 246 -12.32 -30.54 -14.68
CA ALA A 246 -13.71 -30.21 -14.36
C ALA A 246 -14.54 -29.90 -15.61
N LEU A 247 -13.96 -29.22 -16.61
CA LEU A 247 -14.62 -28.98 -17.90
C LEU A 247 -14.90 -30.27 -18.69
N ASN A 248 -14.16 -31.34 -18.40
CA ASN A 248 -14.28 -32.65 -19.05
C ASN A 248 -14.87 -33.72 -18.13
N ALA A 249 -15.56 -33.33 -17.05
CA ALA A 249 -16.08 -34.23 -16.01
C ALA A 249 -17.11 -35.27 -16.51
N ASN A 250 -17.62 -35.11 -17.74
CA ASN A 250 -18.50 -36.09 -18.39
C ASN A 250 -17.75 -37.33 -18.91
N SER A 251 -16.42 -37.33 -18.86
CA SER A 251 -15.57 -38.46 -19.26
C SER A 251 -14.90 -39.11 -18.06
N LEU A 252 -14.65 -40.42 -18.12
CA LEU A 252 -13.88 -41.13 -17.08
C LEU A 252 -12.49 -40.50 -16.88
N ALA A 253 -11.85 -40.08 -17.97
CA ALA A 253 -10.56 -39.37 -17.93
C ALA A 253 -10.65 -38.03 -17.18
N GLY A 254 -11.72 -37.26 -17.37
CA GLY A 254 -11.96 -36.01 -16.63
C GLY A 254 -12.24 -36.23 -15.15
N LEU A 255 -13.00 -37.27 -14.79
CA LEU A 255 -13.24 -37.64 -13.38
C LEU A 255 -11.94 -38.06 -12.67
N VAL A 256 -11.14 -38.92 -13.31
CA VAL A 256 -9.83 -39.32 -12.78
C VAL A 256 -8.90 -38.10 -12.68
N GLY A 257 -8.83 -37.28 -13.73
CA GLY A 257 -8.03 -36.05 -13.74
C GLY A 257 -8.42 -35.07 -12.64
N PHE A 258 -9.73 -34.93 -12.36
CA PHE A 258 -10.25 -34.09 -11.28
C PHE A 258 -9.85 -34.63 -9.90
N ALA A 259 -10.03 -35.93 -9.67
CA ALA A 259 -9.63 -36.58 -8.41
C ALA A 259 -8.12 -36.46 -8.16
N VAL A 260 -7.29 -36.67 -9.18
CA VAL A 260 -5.83 -36.52 -9.10
C VAL A 260 -5.45 -35.07 -8.80
N SER A 261 -5.98 -34.11 -9.57
CA SER A 261 -5.65 -32.68 -9.42
C SER A 261 -6.10 -32.13 -8.05
N SER A 262 -7.24 -32.60 -7.54
CA SER A 262 -7.75 -32.25 -6.21
C SER A 262 -6.80 -32.71 -5.09
N ASN A 263 -6.21 -33.90 -5.21
CA ASN A 263 -5.21 -34.38 -4.25
C ASN A 263 -3.85 -33.67 -4.41
N LEU A 264 -3.46 -33.32 -5.64
CA LEU A 264 -2.19 -32.62 -5.92
C LEU A 264 -2.19 -31.16 -5.47
N ILE A 265 -3.35 -30.56 -5.16
CA ILE A 265 -3.42 -29.16 -4.75
C ILE A 265 -2.68 -28.90 -3.44
N TYR A 266 -2.74 -29.83 -2.48
CA TYR A 266 -2.09 -29.72 -1.18
C TYR A 266 -0.55 -29.75 -1.27
N PRO A 267 0.09 -30.72 -1.95
CA PRO A 267 1.53 -30.70 -2.13
C PRO A 267 1.99 -29.53 -3.01
N ALA A 268 1.21 -29.11 -4.01
CA ALA A 268 1.52 -27.93 -4.82
C ALA A 268 1.48 -26.64 -4.00
N LEU A 269 0.50 -26.51 -3.09
CA LEU A 269 0.42 -25.41 -2.13
C LEU A 269 1.63 -25.43 -1.18
N ALA A 270 1.96 -26.60 -0.61
CA ALA A 270 3.11 -26.74 0.28
C ALA A 270 4.43 -26.38 -0.42
N ALA A 271 4.63 -26.86 -1.66
CA ALA A 271 5.78 -26.51 -2.49
C ALA A 271 5.84 -25.00 -2.78
N SER A 272 4.70 -24.39 -3.13
CA SER A 272 4.61 -22.95 -3.40
C SER A 272 4.94 -22.11 -2.15
N LEU A 273 4.45 -22.50 -0.97
CA LEU A 273 4.78 -21.84 0.30
C LEU A 273 6.26 -21.99 0.67
N LEU A 274 6.84 -23.17 0.41
CA LEU A 274 8.27 -23.39 0.64
C LEU A 274 9.11 -22.53 -0.31
N ILE A 275 8.78 -22.48 -1.60
CA ILE A 275 9.45 -21.60 -2.56
C ILE A 275 9.27 -20.13 -2.17
N ALA A 276 8.08 -19.73 -1.71
CA ALA A 276 7.80 -18.38 -1.25
C ALA A 276 8.76 -17.94 -0.13
N LEU A 277 9.13 -18.84 0.79
CA LEU A 277 10.10 -18.57 1.85
C LEU A 277 11.48 -18.21 1.29
N PHE A 278 11.90 -18.85 0.20
CA PHE A 278 13.19 -18.60 -0.44
C PHE A 278 13.17 -17.43 -1.44
N THR A 279 11.99 -17.03 -1.94
CA THR A 279 11.81 -15.88 -2.83
C THR A 279 11.44 -14.58 -2.10
N VAL A 280 11.32 -14.58 -0.77
CA VAL A 280 10.98 -13.39 0.05
C VAL A 280 11.85 -12.17 -0.26
N TYR A 281 13.15 -12.39 -0.54
CA TYR A 281 14.12 -11.32 -0.77
C TYR A 281 14.38 -11.01 -2.26
N SER A 282 13.61 -11.59 -3.18
CA SER A 282 13.78 -11.35 -4.61
C SER A 282 13.68 -9.87 -4.98
N TYR A 283 12.76 -9.12 -4.36
CA TYR A 283 12.58 -7.68 -4.66
C TYR A 283 13.65 -6.80 -3.99
N PRO A 284 13.96 -6.95 -2.69
CA PRO A 284 15.11 -6.28 -2.07
C PRO A 284 16.44 -6.49 -2.83
N ALA A 285 16.67 -7.69 -3.37
CA ALA A 285 17.87 -8.01 -4.14
C ALA A 285 18.03 -7.13 -5.39
N VAL A 286 16.94 -6.76 -6.05
CA VAL A 286 17.00 -5.91 -7.25
C VAL A 286 17.59 -4.54 -6.93
N VAL A 287 17.20 -3.95 -5.80
CA VAL A 287 17.63 -2.60 -5.41
C VAL A 287 19.01 -2.63 -4.76
N ILE A 288 19.25 -3.58 -3.86
CA ILE A 288 20.48 -3.63 -3.07
C ILE A 288 21.67 -4.18 -3.87
N ASP A 289 21.46 -5.20 -4.71
CA ASP A 289 22.53 -5.82 -5.51
C ASP A 289 22.57 -5.30 -6.95
N ASN A 290 21.58 -4.49 -7.34
CA ASN A 290 21.44 -3.96 -8.69
C ASN A 290 21.36 -5.07 -9.77
N VAL A 291 20.76 -6.22 -9.42
CA VAL A 291 20.57 -7.40 -10.30
C VAL A 291 19.10 -7.55 -10.74
N SER A 292 18.81 -8.45 -11.67
CA SER A 292 17.45 -8.72 -12.14
C SER A 292 17.19 -10.21 -12.43
N GLY A 293 15.91 -10.56 -12.49
CA GLY A 293 15.42 -11.87 -12.92
C GLY A 293 15.94 -13.02 -12.06
N LEU A 294 16.43 -14.08 -12.72
CA LEU A 294 16.93 -15.28 -12.05
C LEU A 294 18.12 -15.00 -11.12
N LYS A 295 18.95 -13.99 -11.40
CA LYS A 295 20.07 -13.63 -10.52
C LYS A 295 19.59 -13.03 -9.20
N ALA A 296 18.53 -12.21 -9.24
CA ALA A 296 17.89 -11.67 -8.04
C ALA A 296 17.27 -12.80 -7.19
N ILE A 297 16.60 -13.75 -7.85
CA ILE A 297 16.00 -14.91 -7.20
C ILE A 297 17.09 -15.81 -6.59
N SER A 298 18.19 -16.08 -7.32
CA SER A 298 19.31 -16.85 -6.79
C SER A 298 19.94 -16.19 -5.55
N ASN A 299 20.10 -14.86 -5.56
CA ASN A 299 20.59 -14.13 -4.40
C ASN A 299 19.59 -14.19 -3.23
N SER A 300 18.28 -14.17 -3.49
CA SER A 300 17.25 -14.40 -2.47
C SER A 300 17.36 -15.79 -1.86
N PHE A 301 17.49 -16.84 -2.66
CA PHE A 301 17.66 -18.22 -2.19
C PHE A 301 18.92 -18.37 -1.31
N ARG A 302 20.04 -17.76 -1.72
CA ARG A 302 21.29 -17.78 -0.95
C ARG A 302 21.14 -17.04 0.38
N ALA A 303 20.52 -15.85 0.37
CA ALA A 303 20.29 -15.07 1.58
C ALA A 303 19.34 -15.78 2.56
N ALA A 304 18.22 -16.30 2.06
CA ALA A 304 17.26 -17.08 2.84
C ALA A 304 17.90 -18.34 3.43
N GLY A 305 18.68 -19.08 2.62
CA GLY A 305 19.39 -20.29 3.06
C GLY A 305 20.47 -20.04 4.11
N ARG A 306 21.21 -18.91 4.03
CA ARG A 306 22.20 -18.52 5.05
C ARG A 306 21.52 -18.10 6.36
N ASN A 307 20.38 -17.43 6.28
CA ASN A 307 19.66 -16.87 7.42
C ASN A 307 18.25 -17.46 7.58
N LEU A 308 18.15 -18.79 7.60
CA LEU A 308 16.86 -19.49 7.69
C LEU A 308 16.04 -19.06 8.91
N THR A 309 16.66 -18.91 10.07
CA THR A 309 15.94 -18.51 11.30
C THR A 309 15.34 -17.13 11.20
N ALA A 310 16.08 -16.14 10.68
CA ALA A 310 15.57 -14.77 10.55
C ALA A 310 14.47 -14.69 9.49
N THR A 311 14.65 -15.40 8.36
CA THR A 311 13.66 -15.47 7.28
C THR A 311 12.39 -16.16 7.73
N PHE A 312 12.49 -17.28 8.45
CA PHE A 312 11.35 -17.98 9.03
C PHE A 312 10.66 -17.12 10.09
N SER A 313 11.42 -16.48 10.99
CA SER A 313 10.85 -15.58 12.02
C SER A 313 10.09 -14.43 11.38
N TYR A 314 10.66 -13.79 10.36
CA TYR A 314 9.98 -12.74 9.58
C TYR A 314 8.68 -13.25 8.94
N SER A 315 8.73 -14.41 8.27
CA SER A 315 7.55 -14.99 7.62
C SER A 315 6.45 -15.34 8.62
N VAL A 316 6.80 -15.94 9.76
CA VAL A 316 5.86 -16.26 10.84
C VAL A 316 5.27 -14.99 11.43
N VAL A 317 6.08 -13.98 11.75
CA VAL A 317 5.62 -12.70 12.29
C VAL A 317 4.65 -12.01 11.31
N ARG A 318 4.98 -11.99 10.02
CA ARG A 318 4.09 -11.44 8.98
C ARG A 318 2.74 -12.18 8.93
N VAL A 319 2.76 -13.51 8.92
CA VAL A 319 1.53 -14.33 8.90
C VAL A 319 0.72 -14.14 10.18
N LEU A 320 1.36 -14.10 11.35
CA LEU A 320 0.69 -13.89 12.62
C LEU A 320 0.06 -12.51 12.73
N PHE A 321 0.74 -11.45 12.28
CA PHE A 321 0.14 -10.11 12.24
C PHE A 321 -1.07 -10.06 11.32
N GLN A 322 -0.98 -10.64 10.12
CA GLN A 322 -2.11 -10.68 9.20
C GLN A 322 -3.28 -11.49 9.78
N PHE A 323 -2.99 -12.66 10.35
CA PHE A 323 -3.97 -13.53 10.98
C PHE A 323 -4.65 -12.84 12.15
N PHE A 324 -3.88 -12.22 13.06
CA PHE A 324 -4.42 -11.51 14.22
C PHE A 324 -5.27 -10.32 13.80
N LEU A 325 -4.84 -9.55 12.79
CA LEU A 325 -5.62 -8.44 12.24
C LEU A 325 -6.95 -8.92 11.68
N VAL A 326 -6.94 -9.98 10.85
CA VAL A 326 -8.17 -10.58 10.30
C VAL A 326 -9.06 -11.13 11.41
N LEU A 327 -8.49 -11.81 12.41
CA LEU A 327 -9.22 -12.33 13.55
C LEU A 327 -9.89 -11.21 14.34
N VAL A 328 -9.19 -10.10 14.61
CA VAL A 328 -9.76 -8.92 15.29
C VAL A 328 -10.91 -8.34 14.49
N VAL A 329 -10.75 -8.16 13.17
CA VAL A 329 -11.81 -7.64 12.29
C VAL A 329 -13.03 -8.58 12.27
N LEU A 330 -12.81 -9.89 12.19
CA LEU A 330 -13.89 -10.88 12.22
C LEU A 330 -14.62 -10.91 13.56
N MET A 331 -13.88 -10.93 14.67
CA MET A 331 -14.46 -10.91 16.03
C MET A 331 -15.23 -9.61 16.30
N ALA A 332 -14.72 -8.47 15.83
CA ALA A 332 -15.42 -7.20 15.91
C ALA A 332 -16.75 -7.24 15.13
N GLY A 333 -16.75 -7.85 13.94
CA GLY A 333 -17.96 -8.05 13.13
C GLY A 333 -19.06 -8.81 13.87
N PHE A 334 -18.72 -9.84 14.66
CA PHE A 334 -19.69 -10.59 15.48
C PHE A 334 -20.34 -9.76 16.60
N ILE A 335 -19.70 -8.68 17.04
CA ILE A 335 -20.21 -7.76 18.08
C ILE A 335 -20.84 -6.51 17.44
N GLY A 336 -21.00 -6.47 16.11
CA GLY A 336 -21.61 -5.33 15.44
C GLY A 336 -20.66 -4.15 15.18
N LEU A 337 -19.35 -4.39 15.23
CA LEU A 337 -18.32 -3.39 14.97
C LEU A 337 -17.69 -3.64 13.60
N PRO A 338 -18.14 -2.96 12.53
CA PRO A 338 -17.50 -3.08 11.23
C PRO A 338 -16.13 -2.39 11.29
N LEU A 339 -15.06 -3.17 11.42
CA LEU A 339 -13.67 -2.67 11.48
C LEU A 339 -12.86 -3.02 10.22
N SER A 340 -13.55 -3.34 9.12
CA SER A 340 -12.92 -3.86 7.91
C SER A 340 -11.98 -2.83 7.27
N SER A 341 -12.42 -1.59 7.16
CA SER A 341 -11.68 -0.49 6.56
C SER A 341 -10.59 0.02 7.51
N PHE A 342 -10.83 -0.05 8.83
CA PHE A 342 -9.81 0.18 9.84
C PHE A 342 -8.65 -0.81 9.75
N GLY A 343 -8.96 -2.10 9.59
CA GLY A 343 -7.95 -3.14 9.36
C GLY A 343 -7.14 -2.87 8.09
N ALA A 344 -7.80 -2.51 6.99
CA ALA A 344 -7.14 -2.16 5.74
C ALA A 344 -6.21 -0.94 5.88
N ALA A 345 -6.64 0.11 6.60
CA ALA A 345 -5.83 1.30 6.84
C ALA A 345 -4.56 0.99 7.67
N ILE A 346 -4.70 0.20 8.74
CA ILE A 346 -3.54 -0.26 9.55
C ILE A 346 -2.57 -1.07 8.69
N LEU A 347 -3.10 -2.01 7.91
CA LEU A 347 -2.29 -2.85 7.05
C LEU A 347 -1.50 -2.02 6.03
N SER A 348 -2.15 -1.06 5.38
CA SER A 348 -1.56 -0.26 4.30
C SER A 348 -0.58 0.80 4.78
N PHE A 349 -0.93 1.56 5.82
CA PHE A 349 -0.15 2.73 6.25
C PHE A 349 0.90 2.44 7.32
N LEU A 350 0.70 1.39 8.11
CA LEU A 350 1.56 1.07 9.25
C LEU A 350 2.28 -0.26 9.04
N LEU A 351 1.54 -1.35 8.94
CA LEU A 351 2.14 -2.69 9.00
C LEU A 351 2.97 -3.02 7.75
N THR A 352 2.44 -2.75 6.55
CA THR A 352 3.13 -3.08 5.29
C THR A 352 4.46 -2.34 5.15
N PRO A 353 4.54 -1.00 5.32
CA PRO A 353 5.81 -0.29 5.22
C PRO A 353 6.84 -0.75 6.25
N ILE A 354 6.42 -1.01 7.49
CA ILE A 354 7.32 -1.47 8.55
C ILE A 354 7.85 -2.87 8.26
N LEU A 355 7.00 -3.81 7.85
CA LEU A 355 7.42 -5.18 7.54
C LEU A 355 8.28 -5.25 6.27
N HIS A 356 7.94 -4.48 5.23
CA HIS A 356 8.71 -4.43 4.00
C HIS A 356 10.05 -3.70 4.19
N SER A 357 10.10 -2.74 5.10
CA SER A 357 11.33 -2.15 5.61
C SER A 357 12.16 -3.20 6.35
N THR A 358 11.56 -3.92 7.29
CA THR A 358 12.23 -4.97 8.09
C THR A 358 12.86 -6.05 7.21
N LYS A 359 12.12 -6.60 6.23
CA LYS A 359 12.66 -7.65 5.33
C LYS A 359 13.85 -7.16 4.51
N THR A 360 13.82 -5.90 4.10
CA THR A 360 14.87 -5.30 3.26
C THR A 360 16.13 -5.05 4.09
N MET A 361 16.00 -4.70 5.38
CA MET A 361 17.13 -4.67 6.32
C MET A 361 17.71 -6.06 6.58
N ILE A 362 16.88 -7.08 6.81
CA ILE A 362 17.35 -8.46 7.03
C ILE A 362 18.17 -8.95 5.83
N TYR A 363 17.72 -8.65 4.61
CA TYR A 363 18.48 -8.96 3.41
C TYR A 363 19.82 -8.18 3.34
N TYR A 364 19.80 -6.88 3.63
CA TYR A 364 21.01 -6.05 3.62
C TYR A 364 22.08 -6.58 4.59
N TYR A 365 21.68 -6.93 5.82
CA TYR A 365 22.58 -7.49 6.85
C TYR A 365 22.90 -8.98 6.66
N SER A 366 22.30 -9.66 5.68
CA SER A 366 22.71 -11.02 5.32
C SER A 366 24.07 -11.09 4.64
N LYS A 367 24.61 -9.93 4.24
CA LYS A 367 25.92 -9.82 3.60
C LYS A 367 27.05 -9.78 4.64
N PRO A 368 28.16 -10.53 4.43
CA PRO A 368 29.24 -10.64 5.41
C PRO A 368 29.95 -9.32 5.76
N GLU A 369 29.89 -8.33 4.87
CA GLU A 369 30.73 -7.11 4.93
C GLU A 369 30.04 -5.91 5.59
N VAL A 370 28.78 -6.05 6.02
CA VAL A 370 27.99 -4.93 6.53
C VAL A 370 27.98 -4.94 8.06
N GLN A 371 28.63 -3.96 8.68
CA GLN A 371 28.53 -3.75 10.13
C GLN A 371 27.15 -3.20 10.52
N GLU A 372 26.62 -3.67 11.65
CA GLU A 372 25.41 -3.09 12.26
C GLU A 372 25.64 -1.60 12.52
N MET A 373 24.79 -0.74 11.98
CA MET A 373 24.85 0.69 12.30
C MET A 373 24.35 0.88 13.74
N PRO A 374 25.04 1.67 14.57
CA PRO A 374 24.55 1.96 15.92
C PRO A 374 23.19 2.65 15.83
N PHE A 375 22.21 2.11 16.55
CA PHE A 375 20.88 2.68 16.68
C PHE A 375 20.58 2.84 18.17
N GLU A 376 20.39 4.07 18.62
CA GLU A 376 19.95 4.34 19.97
C GLU A 376 18.42 4.23 20.03
N LEU A 377 17.93 3.34 20.90
CA LEU A 377 16.50 3.22 21.15
C LEU A 377 15.98 4.54 21.75
N SER A 378 14.95 5.09 21.13
CA SER A 378 14.17 6.20 21.70
C SER A 378 13.03 5.65 22.58
N ASN A 379 12.15 6.55 23.03
CA ASN A 379 11.01 6.27 23.92
C ASN A 379 10.17 5.06 23.49
N PRO A 380 9.45 4.37 24.40
CA PRO A 380 8.63 3.22 24.07
C PRO A 380 7.57 3.52 22.99
N ILE A 381 7.43 2.61 22.02
CA ILE A 381 6.52 2.74 20.84
C ILE A 381 5.10 3.14 21.25
N TRP A 382 4.57 2.58 22.32
CA TRP A 382 3.19 2.83 22.77
C TRP A 382 2.91 4.29 23.16
N GLN A 383 3.90 4.99 23.71
CA GLN A 383 3.76 6.40 24.07
C GLN A 383 3.72 7.30 22.81
N ASP A 384 4.47 6.94 21.76
CA ASP A 384 4.45 7.66 20.49
C ASP A 384 3.10 7.45 19.76
N ILE A 385 2.62 6.19 19.68
CA ILE A 385 1.34 5.84 19.05
C ILE A 385 0.17 6.59 19.67
N SER A 386 0.10 6.65 21.01
CA SER A 386 -1.05 7.24 21.72
C SER A 386 -1.05 8.77 21.75
N ARG A 387 0.13 9.43 21.76
CA ARG A 387 0.21 10.88 22.00
C ARG A 387 0.77 11.70 20.84
N GLN A 388 1.84 11.23 20.21
CA GLN A 388 2.59 12.03 19.25
C GLN A 388 2.10 11.80 17.81
N LEU A 389 1.76 10.55 17.48
CA LEU A 389 1.30 10.17 16.15
C LEU A 389 0.00 10.87 15.74
N PRO A 390 -1.05 10.96 16.59
CA PRO A 390 -2.28 11.67 16.22
C PRO A 390 -2.03 13.16 15.96
N ARG A 391 -1.16 13.80 16.76
CA ARG A 391 -0.78 15.21 16.58
C ARG A 391 0.03 15.43 15.30
N ALA A 392 0.89 14.48 14.92
CA ALA A 392 1.62 14.54 13.66
C ALA A 392 0.68 14.35 12.46
N ALA A 393 -0.23 13.37 12.54
CA ALA A 393 -1.25 13.11 11.53
C ALA A 393 -2.16 14.33 11.33
N TRP A 394 -2.67 14.92 12.41
CA TRP A 394 -3.53 16.11 12.34
C TRP A 394 -2.84 17.30 11.65
N ARG A 395 -1.56 17.54 11.92
CA ARG A 395 -0.79 18.60 11.24
C ARG A 395 -0.70 18.35 9.73
N LYS A 396 -0.53 17.10 9.30
CA LYS A 396 -0.49 16.73 7.88
C LYS A 396 -1.86 16.82 7.21
N ILE A 397 -2.92 16.40 7.90
CA ILE A 397 -4.31 16.56 7.44
C ILE A 397 -4.66 18.04 7.28
N LYS A 398 -4.33 18.89 8.26
CA LYS A 398 -4.58 20.34 8.17
C LYS A 398 -3.85 20.99 6.99
N ALA A 399 -2.57 20.64 6.79
CA ALA A 399 -1.80 21.11 5.64
C ALA A 399 -2.40 20.60 4.31
N GLY A 400 -2.84 19.33 4.29
CA GLY A 400 -3.51 18.74 3.15
C GLY A 400 -4.83 19.40 2.80
N LEU A 401 -5.65 19.74 3.80
CA LEU A 401 -6.93 20.42 3.62
C LEU A 401 -6.73 21.82 3.04
N ALA A 402 -5.72 22.55 3.53
CA ALA A 402 -5.35 23.85 2.94
C ALA A 402 -4.92 23.71 1.47
N GLU A 403 -4.16 22.66 1.15
CA GLU A 403 -3.75 22.37 -0.23
C GLU A 403 -4.93 21.94 -1.12
N ALA A 404 -5.87 21.16 -0.59
CA ALA A 404 -7.12 20.81 -1.27
C ALA A 404 -7.93 22.07 -1.60
N GLY A 405 -8.07 23.01 -0.64
CA GLY A 405 -8.73 24.30 -0.89
C GLY A 405 -8.06 25.11 -2.00
N ARG A 406 -6.72 25.20 -1.99
CA ARG A 406 -5.96 25.86 -3.08
C ARG A 406 -6.14 25.16 -4.42
N PHE A 407 -6.19 23.84 -4.42
CA PHE A 407 -6.38 23.03 -5.61
C PHE A 407 -7.78 23.25 -6.24
N VAL A 408 -8.82 23.33 -5.42
CA VAL A 408 -10.19 23.65 -5.85
C VAL A 408 -10.27 25.03 -6.50
N ILE A 409 -9.74 26.06 -5.82
CA ILE A 409 -9.89 27.47 -6.23
C ILE A 409 -8.98 27.82 -7.43
N GLY A 410 -7.86 27.10 -7.60
CA GLY A 410 -6.89 27.39 -8.66
C GLY A 410 -7.50 27.26 -10.07
N PRO A 411 -7.60 28.34 -10.86
CA PRO A 411 -8.23 28.30 -12.20
C PRO A 411 -7.47 27.38 -13.18
N ARG A 412 -6.16 27.22 -12.96
CA ARG A 412 -5.31 26.28 -13.73
C ARG A 412 -5.71 24.82 -13.56
N ASN A 413 -6.43 24.48 -12.49
CA ASN A 413 -6.90 23.12 -12.24
C ASN A 413 -8.29 22.84 -12.82
N LEU A 414 -8.96 23.87 -13.37
CA LEU A 414 -10.31 23.77 -13.90
C LEU A 414 -10.49 22.66 -14.96
N PRO A 415 -9.57 22.44 -15.92
CA PRO A 415 -9.72 21.36 -16.89
C PRO A 415 -9.83 19.98 -16.22
N PHE A 416 -9.09 19.75 -15.14
CA PHE A 416 -9.11 18.48 -14.41
C PHE A 416 -10.39 18.30 -13.60
N HIS A 417 -10.92 19.39 -13.03
CA HIS A 417 -12.23 19.39 -12.36
C HIS A 417 -13.34 19.07 -13.36
N ILE A 418 -13.33 19.72 -14.53
CA ILE A 418 -14.31 19.47 -15.60
C ILE A 418 -14.25 18.01 -16.07
N LEU A 419 -13.06 17.47 -16.33
CA LEU A 419 -12.91 16.07 -16.74
C LEU A 419 -13.42 15.10 -15.68
N SER A 420 -13.20 15.38 -14.39
CA SER A 420 -13.70 14.52 -13.32
C SER A 420 -15.23 14.63 -13.15
N ILE A 421 -15.81 15.83 -13.29
CA ILE A 421 -17.27 16.01 -13.29
C ILE A 421 -17.88 15.30 -14.48
N LEU A 422 -17.28 15.44 -15.66
CA LEU A 422 -17.72 14.76 -16.87
C LEU A 422 -17.70 13.24 -16.70
N ALA A 423 -16.64 12.67 -16.10
CA ALA A 423 -16.57 11.25 -15.79
C ALA A 423 -17.75 10.80 -14.92
N PHE A 424 -18.05 11.54 -13.86
CA PHE A 424 -19.14 11.24 -12.94
C PHE A 424 -20.51 11.29 -13.64
N VAL A 425 -20.78 12.37 -14.39
CA VAL A 425 -22.04 12.56 -15.12
C VAL A 425 -22.22 11.48 -16.18
N LEU A 426 -21.18 11.15 -16.96
CA LEU A 426 -21.22 10.06 -17.93
C LEU A 426 -21.52 8.72 -17.25
N GLY A 427 -20.89 8.46 -16.10
CA GLY A 427 -21.20 7.31 -15.26
C GLY A 427 -22.69 7.23 -14.93
N VAL A 428 -23.25 8.31 -14.36
CA VAL A 428 -24.68 8.38 -14.00
C VAL A 428 -25.58 8.13 -15.21
N SER A 429 -25.27 8.73 -16.37
CA SER A 429 -26.04 8.54 -17.59
C SER A 429 -26.00 7.09 -18.09
N ILE A 430 -24.82 6.47 -18.14
CA ILE A 430 -24.66 5.06 -18.57
C ILE A 430 -25.35 4.12 -17.58
N GLY A 431 -25.19 4.35 -16.28
CA GLY A 431 -25.85 3.56 -15.23
C GLY A 431 -27.36 3.62 -15.31
N ASN A 432 -27.91 4.83 -15.48
CA ASN A 432 -29.36 5.00 -15.65
C ASN A 432 -29.86 4.28 -16.92
N TYR A 433 -29.13 4.38 -18.03
CA TYR A 433 -29.47 3.66 -19.26
C TYR A 433 -29.49 2.14 -19.06
N VAL A 434 -28.44 1.57 -18.46
CA VAL A 434 -28.37 0.12 -18.15
C VAL A 434 -29.49 -0.31 -17.21
N SER A 435 -29.86 0.54 -16.25
CA SER A 435 -30.90 0.21 -15.29
C SER A 435 -32.30 0.19 -15.91
N VAL A 436 -32.66 1.22 -16.67
CA VAL A 436 -33.95 1.28 -17.38
C VAL A 436 -34.08 0.13 -18.40
N ASN A 437 -33.00 -0.23 -19.10
CA ASN A 437 -33.01 -1.23 -20.17
C ASN A 437 -32.68 -2.66 -19.70
N GLY A 438 -32.77 -2.95 -18.40
CA GLY A 438 -32.65 -4.34 -17.94
C GLY A 438 -32.72 -4.53 -16.44
N VAL A 439 -31.87 -3.84 -15.68
CA VAL A 439 -31.72 -4.08 -14.23
C VAL A 439 -33.02 -3.83 -13.48
N LYS A 440 -33.71 -2.71 -13.76
CA LYS A 440 -34.98 -2.36 -13.12
C LYS A 440 -36.05 -3.43 -13.33
N ASN A 441 -36.24 -3.87 -14.57
CA ASN A 441 -37.25 -4.87 -14.91
C ASN A 441 -36.95 -6.21 -14.23
N TYR A 442 -35.69 -6.59 -14.17
CA TYR A 442 -35.24 -7.78 -13.45
C TYR A 442 -35.44 -7.66 -11.93
N LEU A 443 -35.10 -6.52 -11.31
CA LEU A 443 -35.30 -6.33 -9.88
C LEU A 443 -36.79 -6.40 -9.50
N ILE A 444 -37.66 -5.77 -10.30
CA ILE A 444 -39.11 -5.83 -10.10
C ILE A 444 -39.61 -7.29 -10.25
N SER A 445 -39.08 -8.06 -11.21
CA SER A 445 -39.52 -9.45 -11.41
C SER A 445 -39.15 -10.39 -10.26
N ILE A 446 -38.10 -10.07 -9.48
CA ILE A 446 -37.74 -10.81 -8.26
C ILE A 446 -38.37 -10.23 -6.99
N GLY A 447 -39.31 -9.29 -7.12
CA GLY A 447 -40.09 -8.74 -6.01
C GLY A 447 -39.46 -7.51 -5.32
N TYR A 448 -38.54 -6.79 -5.97
CA TYR A 448 -38.07 -5.51 -5.46
C TYR A 448 -39.21 -4.49 -5.39
N VAL A 449 -39.44 -3.95 -4.20
CA VAL A 449 -40.40 -2.87 -3.96
C VAL A 449 -39.62 -1.59 -3.68
N PRO A 450 -39.81 -0.52 -4.47
CA PRO A 450 -39.19 0.77 -4.22
C PRO A 450 -39.45 1.25 -2.78
N GLY A 451 -38.39 1.69 -2.11
CA GLY A 451 -38.50 2.23 -0.75
C GLY A 451 -38.51 1.22 0.39
N GLN A 452 -38.39 -0.08 0.09
CA GLN A 452 -38.08 -1.09 1.10
C GLN A 452 -36.56 -1.28 1.16
N GLY A 453 -35.96 -0.75 2.23
CA GLY A 453 -34.59 -1.04 2.59
C GLY A 453 -34.43 -2.49 3.04
N ASN A 454 -33.19 -2.94 3.16
CA ASN A 454 -32.91 -4.29 3.64
C ASN A 454 -33.33 -4.41 5.12
N LYS A 455 -34.30 -5.29 5.41
CA LYS A 455 -34.77 -5.62 6.77
C LYS A 455 -33.72 -6.25 7.68
N SER A 456 -32.57 -6.61 7.14
CA SER A 456 -31.40 -7.05 7.90
C SER A 456 -30.52 -5.87 8.34
N VAL A 457 -30.71 -4.68 7.76
CA VAL A 457 -30.13 -3.40 8.22
C VAL A 457 -31.05 -2.84 9.30
N VAL A 458 -31.39 -3.68 10.27
CA VAL A 458 -32.14 -3.29 11.45
C VAL A 458 -31.11 -2.87 12.49
N PHE A 459 -31.32 -1.67 13.02
CA PHE A 459 -30.47 -0.89 13.92
C PHE A 459 -30.37 -1.36 15.40
N PRO A 460 -30.52 -2.63 15.81
CA PRO A 460 -30.07 -3.07 17.13
C PRO A 460 -28.65 -3.65 17.13
N GLN A 461 -28.04 -3.94 15.97
CA GLN A 461 -26.78 -4.71 15.91
C GLN A 461 -25.55 -3.94 15.42
N VAL A 462 -25.64 -2.65 15.11
CA VAL A 462 -24.47 -1.86 14.70
C VAL A 462 -24.47 -0.52 15.42
N ILE A 463 -23.31 -0.13 15.96
CA ILE A 463 -23.14 1.15 16.64
C ILE A 463 -22.95 2.25 15.57
N PRO A 464 -23.92 3.17 15.39
CA PRO A 464 -23.93 4.07 14.22
C PRO A 464 -22.66 4.92 14.05
N PRO A 465 -22.05 5.52 15.10
CA PRO A 465 -20.79 6.25 14.93
C PRO A 465 -19.60 5.38 14.48
N VAL A 466 -19.59 4.09 14.86
CA VAL A 466 -18.54 3.15 14.43
C VAL A 466 -18.74 2.78 12.96
N LEU A 467 -19.98 2.56 12.54
CA LEU A 467 -20.32 2.37 11.13
C LEU A 467 -19.91 3.58 10.30
N GLY A 468 -20.25 4.79 10.75
CA GLY A 468 -19.87 6.03 10.08
C GLY A 468 -18.36 6.18 9.95
N ALA A 469 -17.59 5.75 10.96
CA ALA A 469 -16.14 5.72 10.89
C ALA A 469 -15.58 4.67 9.89
N ASP A 470 -16.19 3.49 9.78
CA ASP A 470 -15.77 2.49 8.79
C ASP A 470 -16.07 2.93 7.35
N ILE A 471 -17.26 3.51 7.13
CA ILE A 471 -17.66 4.13 5.86
C ILE A 471 -16.67 5.25 5.49
N PHE A 472 -16.37 6.14 6.43
CA PHE A 472 -15.35 7.18 6.26
C PHE A 472 -14.02 6.61 5.79
N LEU A 473 -13.49 5.61 6.50
CA LEU A 473 -12.18 5.03 6.19
C LEU A 473 -12.21 4.37 4.81
N ASN A 474 -13.30 3.70 4.46
CA ASN A 474 -13.48 3.09 3.16
C ASN A 474 -13.39 4.15 2.05
N ASN A 475 -14.26 5.16 2.12
CA ASN A 475 -14.34 6.21 1.11
C ASN A 475 -13.05 7.03 1.02
N TRP A 476 -12.42 7.31 2.16
CA TRP A 476 -11.14 8.00 2.18
C TRP A 476 -10.01 7.16 1.56
N LEU A 477 -9.90 5.87 1.87
CA LEU A 477 -8.91 4.97 1.25
C LEU A 477 -9.12 4.86 -0.26
N VAL A 478 -10.39 4.73 -0.71
CA VAL A 478 -10.73 4.75 -2.13
C VAL A 478 -10.28 6.07 -2.75
N SER A 479 -10.56 7.22 -2.13
CA SER A 479 -10.15 8.53 -2.66
C SER A 479 -8.62 8.69 -2.78
N ILE A 480 -7.86 8.16 -1.81
CA ILE A 480 -6.39 8.13 -1.84
C ILE A 480 -5.93 7.31 -3.04
N ALA A 481 -6.48 6.11 -3.18
CA ALA A 481 -6.11 5.21 -4.26
C ALA A 481 -6.53 5.79 -5.63
N THR A 482 -7.71 6.38 -5.76
CA THR A 482 -8.17 7.07 -6.98
C THR A 482 -7.25 8.24 -7.37
N GLY A 483 -6.88 9.09 -6.42
CA GLY A 483 -5.98 10.22 -6.69
C GLY A 483 -4.58 9.76 -7.11
N LEU A 484 -4.04 8.73 -6.46
CA LEU A 484 -2.72 8.20 -6.80
C LEU A 484 -2.71 7.30 -8.05
N ALA A 485 -3.81 6.61 -8.35
CA ALA A 485 -3.96 5.76 -9.54
C ALA A 485 -3.85 6.56 -10.83
N GLY A 486 -4.04 7.87 -10.74
CA GLY A 486 -3.76 8.85 -11.77
C GLY A 486 -2.37 8.70 -12.40
N ILE A 487 -1.36 8.21 -11.67
CA ILE A 487 -0.03 7.93 -12.22
C ILE A 487 -0.07 7.04 -13.48
N GLY A 488 -1.10 6.20 -13.64
CA GLY A 488 -1.43 5.47 -14.86
C GLY A 488 -2.05 6.34 -15.96
N PHE A 489 -1.52 7.54 -16.18
CA PHE A 489 -1.98 8.50 -17.20
C PHE A 489 -3.41 9.03 -17.03
N GLY A 490 -3.95 9.02 -15.81
CA GLY A 490 -5.23 9.67 -15.45
C GLY A 490 -6.48 8.86 -15.83
N ALA A 491 -6.36 7.91 -16.76
CA ALA A 491 -7.44 7.03 -17.16
C ALA A 491 -8.03 6.21 -15.98
N PRO A 492 -7.22 5.66 -15.05
CA PRO A 492 -7.76 4.95 -13.89
C PRO A 492 -8.59 5.84 -12.97
N SER A 493 -8.13 7.06 -12.69
CA SER A 493 -8.89 8.02 -11.89
C SER A 493 -10.23 8.37 -12.57
N PHE A 494 -10.21 8.60 -13.88
CA PHE A 494 -11.42 8.83 -14.67
C PHE A 494 -12.39 7.64 -14.57
N ALA A 495 -11.90 6.43 -14.79
CA ALA A 495 -12.69 5.20 -14.75
C ALA A 495 -13.28 4.93 -13.35
N THR A 496 -12.55 5.20 -12.26
CA THR A 496 -13.09 5.06 -10.91
C THR A 496 -14.23 6.04 -10.64
N ILE A 497 -14.10 7.31 -11.04
CA ILE A 497 -15.17 8.29 -10.87
C ILE A 497 -16.38 7.96 -11.75
N LEU A 498 -16.13 7.51 -12.98
CA LEU A 498 -17.17 7.02 -13.87
C LEU A 498 -17.91 5.82 -13.26
N PHE A 499 -17.20 4.87 -12.65
CA PHE A 499 -17.81 3.72 -11.99
C PHE A 499 -18.68 4.14 -10.78
N ASN A 500 -18.21 5.08 -9.96
CA ASN A 500 -19.01 5.59 -8.84
C ASN A 500 -20.29 6.30 -9.34
N GLY A 501 -20.18 7.10 -10.41
CA GLY A 501 -21.34 7.67 -11.10
C GLY A 501 -22.27 6.59 -11.68
N PHE A 502 -21.70 5.53 -12.26
CA PHE A 502 -22.45 4.40 -12.82
C PHE A 502 -23.28 3.67 -11.76
N ILE A 503 -22.71 3.38 -10.58
CA ILE A 503 -23.45 2.78 -9.47
C ILE A 503 -24.61 3.68 -9.05
N LEU A 504 -24.38 4.99 -8.89
CA LEU A 504 -25.46 5.93 -8.58
C LEU A 504 -26.54 5.93 -9.68
N GLY A 505 -26.14 5.97 -10.96
CA GLY A 505 -27.04 5.92 -12.10
C GLY A 505 -27.93 4.68 -12.13
N LEU A 506 -27.40 3.52 -11.70
CA LEU A 506 -28.19 2.29 -11.61
C LEU A 506 -29.37 2.41 -10.64
N LEU A 507 -29.22 3.20 -9.58
CA LEU A 507 -30.21 3.36 -8.52
C LEU A 507 -31.31 4.38 -8.86
N VAL A 508 -31.02 5.34 -9.74
CA VAL A 508 -31.95 6.43 -10.10
C VAL A 508 -33.37 5.93 -10.45
N PRO A 509 -33.56 4.95 -11.37
CA PRO A 509 -34.91 4.56 -11.77
C PRO A 509 -35.58 3.56 -10.82
N LEU A 510 -34.89 3.15 -9.73
CA LEU A 510 -35.35 2.18 -8.73
C LEU A 510 -36.10 2.81 -7.55
N SER A 511 -36.17 4.13 -7.48
CA SER A 511 -36.85 4.86 -6.41
C SER A 511 -37.49 6.14 -6.96
N THR A 512 -38.39 6.75 -6.19
CA THR A 512 -38.89 8.09 -6.53
C THR A 512 -37.79 9.12 -6.29
N LEU A 513 -37.85 10.26 -7.00
CA LEU A 513 -36.84 11.31 -6.85
C LEU A 513 -36.69 11.79 -5.40
N THR A 514 -37.80 11.91 -4.66
CA THR A 514 -37.78 12.32 -3.25
C THR A 514 -37.08 11.31 -2.36
N MET A 515 -37.36 10.02 -2.55
CA MET A 515 -36.71 8.94 -1.81
C MET A 515 -35.22 8.82 -2.11
N LEU A 516 -34.86 9.01 -3.38
CA LEU A 516 -33.48 9.02 -3.84
C LEU A 516 -32.70 10.19 -3.23
N LEU A 517 -33.26 11.40 -3.27
CA LEU A 517 -32.63 12.59 -2.68
C LEU A 517 -32.51 12.46 -1.16
N ALA A 518 -33.51 11.91 -0.48
CA ALA A 518 -33.45 11.63 0.96
C ALA A 518 -32.32 10.64 1.32
N ALA A 519 -32.04 9.68 0.43
CA ALA A 519 -30.99 8.70 0.62
C ALA A 519 -29.59 9.25 0.33
N ILE A 520 -29.43 10.22 -0.59
CA ILE A 520 -28.10 10.67 -1.04
C ILE A 520 -27.74 12.05 -0.51
N LEU A 521 -28.65 13.01 -0.58
CA LEU A 521 -28.33 14.43 -0.36
C LEU A 521 -27.67 14.72 1.00
N PRO A 522 -28.07 14.10 2.14
CA PRO A 522 -27.51 14.44 3.44
C PRO A 522 -25.99 14.30 3.50
N HIS A 523 -25.44 13.16 3.08
CA HIS A 523 -24.00 12.91 3.09
C HIS A 523 -23.34 13.21 1.73
N GLY A 524 -24.05 12.93 0.62
CA GLY A 524 -23.59 13.06 -0.75
C GLY A 524 -23.24 14.49 -1.15
N PHE A 525 -23.80 15.50 -0.47
CA PHE A 525 -23.40 16.90 -0.65
C PHE A 525 -21.91 17.15 -0.35
N ILE A 526 -21.31 16.37 0.56
CA ILE A 526 -19.89 16.46 0.93
C ILE A 526 -19.08 15.38 0.20
N GLU A 527 -19.61 14.16 0.14
CA GLU A 527 -18.90 13.00 -0.38
C GLU A 527 -18.67 13.07 -1.90
N ILE A 528 -19.70 13.43 -2.68
CA ILE A 528 -19.59 13.46 -4.14
C ILE A 528 -18.56 14.50 -4.60
N PRO A 529 -18.56 15.77 -4.11
CA PRO A 529 -17.50 16.71 -4.43
C PRO A 529 -16.11 16.25 -3.99
N SER A 530 -16.00 15.55 -2.85
CA SER A 530 -14.72 15.02 -2.35
C SER A 530 -14.16 13.95 -3.28
N PHE A 531 -15.00 13.04 -3.77
CA PHE A 531 -14.60 12.05 -4.79
C PHE A 531 -14.22 12.70 -6.11
N ILE A 532 -15.01 13.66 -6.60
CA ILE A 532 -14.68 14.42 -7.82
C ILE A 532 -13.34 15.14 -7.65
N LEU A 533 -13.04 15.68 -6.48
CA LEU A 533 -11.75 16.34 -6.23
C LEU A 533 -10.59 15.33 -6.25
N ALA A 534 -10.77 14.15 -5.66
CA ALA A 534 -9.79 13.06 -5.71
C ALA A 534 -9.54 12.58 -7.15
N GLY A 535 -10.60 12.45 -7.95
CA GLY A 535 -10.51 12.14 -9.38
C GLY A 535 -9.75 13.23 -10.16
N SER A 536 -10.10 14.50 -9.94
CA SER A 536 -9.47 15.65 -10.58
C SER A 536 -7.96 15.71 -10.32
N ILE A 537 -7.52 15.60 -9.05
CA ILE A 537 -6.08 15.61 -8.74
C ILE A 537 -5.36 14.37 -9.30
N GLY A 538 -6.05 13.24 -9.43
CA GLY A 538 -5.53 12.05 -10.10
C GLY A 538 -5.38 12.22 -11.61
N ILE A 539 -6.34 12.82 -12.29
CA ILE A 539 -6.21 13.16 -13.72
C ILE A 539 -5.05 14.13 -13.93
N LYS A 540 -4.86 15.13 -13.04
CA LYS A 540 -3.70 16.03 -13.07
C LYS A 540 -2.37 15.29 -12.89
N LEU A 541 -2.32 14.33 -11.95
CA LEU A 541 -1.14 13.47 -11.76
C LEU A 541 -0.85 12.64 -13.02
N GLY A 542 -1.88 12.13 -13.68
CA GLY A 542 -1.77 11.42 -14.93
C GLY A 542 -1.23 12.25 -16.07
N TYR A 543 -1.69 13.49 -16.20
CA TYR A 543 -1.12 14.45 -17.13
C TYR A 543 0.37 14.69 -16.86
N ALA A 544 0.77 14.84 -15.59
CA ALA A 544 2.18 14.98 -15.22
C ALA A 544 3.00 13.72 -15.57
N GLY A 545 2.45 12.52 -15.34
CA GLY A 545 3.06 11.25 -15.72
C GLY A 545 3.23 11.12 -17.24
N LEU A 546 2.21 11.53 -18.01
CA LEU A 546 2.26 11.53 -19.47
C LEU A 546 3.34 12.47 -20.01
N ARG A 547 3.44 13.70 -19.49
CA ARG A 547 4.49 14.66 -19.86
C ARG A 547 5.91 14.13 -19.59
N ARG A 548 6.08 13.43 -18.46
CA ARG A 548 7.36 12.80 -18.12
C ARG A 548 7.70 11.68 -19.09
N PHE A 549 6.71 10.87 -19.47
CA PHE A 549 6.85 9.74 -20.38
C PHE A 549 7.15 10.17 -21.81
N THR A 550 6.45 11.18 -22.33
CA THR A 550 6.66 11.73 -23.68
C THR A 550 7.90 12.63 -23.79
N GLY A 551 8.56 12.95 -22.66
CA GLY A 551 9.74 13.82 -22.62
C GLY A 551 9.42 15.31 -22.70
N ALA A 552 8.14 15.70 -22.78
CA ALA A 552 7.67 17.09 -22.84
C ALA A 552 8.00 17.91 -21.59
N GLU A 553 8.39 17.27 -20.48
CA GLU A 553 8.88 17.94 -19.28
C GLU A 553 10.26 18.57 -19.45
N ARG A 554 11.10 18.05 -20.35
CA ARG A 554 12.48 18.56 -20.55
C ARG A 554 12.56 19.76 -21.50
N VAL A 555 11.51 20.03 -22.25
CA VAL A 555 11.47 21.05 -23.33
C VAL A 555 10.83 22.35 -22.86
N ALA A 556 10.10 22.32 -21.74
CA ALA A 556 9.42 23.50 -21.22
C ALA A 556 10.24 24.13 -20.08
N ASP A 557 10.87 25.27 -20.35
CA ASP A 557 10.87 26.37 -19.37
C ASP A 557 9.39 26.67 -19.11
N ASP A 558 8.87 26.19 -18.00
CA ASP A 558 7.45 26.33 -17.68
C ASP A 558 7.16 27.76 -17.18
N PRO A 559 6.40 28.59 -17.92
CA PRO A 559 5.91 29.88 -17.42
C PRO A 559 4.89 29.70 -16.27
N MET A 560 4.53 28.45 -15.94
CA MET A 560 3.50 28.06 -14.98
C MET A 560 4.05 27.63 -13.61
N SER A 561 5.32 27.94 -13.31
CA SER A 561 6.07 27.41 -12.15
C SER A 561 5.97 28.21 -10.83
N ASP A 562 5.30 29.36 -10.80
CA ASP A 562 5.16 30.20 -9.59
C ASP A 562 3.96 29.86 -8.70
N VAL A 563 3.98 28.68 -8.06
CA VAL A 563 3.16 28.45 -6.86
C VAL A 563 4.07 27.93 -5.75
N GLY A 564 4.47 28.85 -4.88
CA GLY A 564 5.38 28.62 -3.77
C GLY A 564 4.83 27.65 -2.72
N ILE A 565 5.53 26.53 -2.56
CA ILE A 565 5.56 25.74 -1.33
C ILE A 565 7.02 25.29 -1.10
N GLY A 566 7.76 26.03 -0.28
CA GLY A 566 9.06 25.60 0.26
C GLY A 566 10.24 25.69 -0.72
N PRO A 567 11.48 25.43 -0.25
CA PRO A 567 12.70 25.73 -0.99
C PRO A 567 12.70 25.07 -2.36
N ALA A 568 13.28 25.76 -3.35
CA ALA A 568 13.53 25.26 -4.69
C ALA A 568 14.42 24.00 -4.66
N ASP A 569 13.82 22.86 -4.34
CA ASP A 569 14.41 21.55 -4.59
C ASP A 569 14.23 21.26 -6.09
N SER A 570 15.25 20.66 -6.69
CA SER A 570 15.39 20.24 -8.09
C SER A 570 14.35 19.21 -8.59
N ASP A 571 13.17 19.15 -7.96
CA ASP A 571 12.11 18.19 -8.19
C ASP A 571 11.29 18.56 -9.44
N GLY A 572 11.22 17.63 -10.40
CA GLY A 572 10.43 17.75 -11.63
C GLY A 572 8.92 17.90 -11.40
N TYR A 573 8.18 18.26 -12.46
CA TYR A 573 6.74 18.51 -12.44
C TYR A 573 5.93 17.31 -11.92
N LEU A 574 6.34 16.08 -12.25
CA LEU A 574 5.72 14.86 -11.73
C LEU A 574 5.87 14.74 -10.21
N SER A 575 7.06 15.00 -9.67
CA SER A 575 7.32 14.90 -8.23
C SER A 575 6.55 15.97 -7.44
N ARG A 576 6.45 17.19 -7.98
CA ARG A 576 5.64 18.26 -7.38
C ARG A 576 4.15 17.92 -7.40
N THR A 577 3.66 17.41 -8.54
CA THR A 577 2.27 17.00 -8.68
C THR A 577 1.94 15.81 -7.77
N LEU A 578 2.80 14.80 -7.69
CA LEU A 578 2.63 13.66 -6.77
C LEU A 578 2.58 14.13 -5.31
N ARG A 579 3.44 15.08 -4.92
CA ARG A 579 3.40 15.70 -3.59
C ARG A 579 2.06 16.39 -3.36
N GLN A 580 1.60 17.21 -4.30
CA GLN A 580 0.30 17.88 -4.23
C GLN A 580 -0.84 16.86 -4.12
N THR A 581 -0.82 15.79 -4.91
CA THR A 581 -1.81 14.70 -4.86
C THR A 581 -1.87 14.10 -3.46
N VAL A 582 -0.74 13.72 -2.87
CA VAL A 582 -0.68 13.16 -1.50
C VAL A 582 -1.29 14.13 -0.49
N TYR A 583 -0.95 15.43 -0.56
CA TYR A 583 -1.52 16.42 0.36
C TYR A 583 -3.02 16.59 0.16
N VAL A 584 -3.51 16.70 -1.08
CA VAL A 584 -4.95 16.86 -1.38
C VAL A 584 -5.73 15.66 -0.84
N VAL A 585 -5.34 14.42 -1.17
CA VAL A 585 -6.09 13.23 -0.73
C VAL A 585 -6.03 13.00 0.78
N VAL A 586 -4.90 13.33 1.43
CA VAL A 586 -4.80 13.31 2.90
C VAL A 586 -5.68 14.40 3.52
N GLY A 587 -5.80 15.55 2.84
CA GLY A 587 -6.66 16.67 3.24
C GLY A 587 -8.16 16.39 3.15
N LEU A 588 -8.59 15.41 2.34
CA LEU A 588 -9.99 15.01 2.21
C LEU A 588 -10.52 14.20 3.41
N ALA A 589 -9.63 13.67 4.27
CA ALA A 589 -10.01 12.86 5.43
C ALA A 589 -11.13 13.46 6.30
N PRO A 590 -11.08 14.73 6.75
CA PRO A 590 -12.15 15.33 7.54
C PRO A 590 -13.48 15.44 6.79
N LEU A 591 -13.46 15.63 5.46
CA LEU A 591 -14.69 15.72 4.67
C LEU A 591 -15.39 14.36 4.62
N PHE A 592 -14.64 13.27 4.36
CA PHE A 592 -15.17 11.91 4.40
C PHE A 592 -15.60 11.48 5.81
N LEU A 593 -14.90 11.94 6.85
CA LEU A 593 -15.33 11.70 8.24
C LEU A 593 -16.71 12.30 8.52
N ILE A 594 -16.90 13.58 8.14
CA ILE A 594 -18.19 14.25 8.32
C ILE A 594 -19.27 13.55 7.48
N ALA A 595 -18.99 13.23 6.20
CA ALA A 595 -19.92 12.54 5.34
C ALA A 595 -20.33 11.16 5.88
N GLY A 596 -19.37 10.33 6.31
CA GLY A 596 -19.63 8.99 6.83
C GLY A 596 -20.45 9.01 8.13
N LEU A 597 -20.22 9.97 9.02
CA LEU A 597 -21.06 10.17 10.21
C LEU A 597 -22.49 10.58 9.82
N ILE A 598 -22.65 11.50 8.86
CA ILE A 598 -23.99 11.87 8.35
C ILE A 598 -24.67 10.66 7.68
N GLU A 599 -23.93 9.83 6.95
CA GLU A 599 -24.46 8.64 6.28
C GLU A 599 -24.97 7.60 7.27
N ALA A 600 -24.22 7.33 8.34
CA ALA A 600 -24.61 6.31 9.33
C ALA A 600 -25.64 6.83 10.34
N ASP A 601 -25.53 8.08 10.79
CA ASP A 601 -26.32 8.61 11.91
C ASP A 601 -27.58 9.36 11.44
N ILE A 602 -27.49 10.16 10.37
CA ILE A 602 -28.53 11.14 9.99
C ILE A 602 -29.35 10.66 8.79
N THR A 603 -28.70 10.11 7.77
CA THR A 603 -29.34 9.69 6.50
C THR A 603 -30.48 8.69 6.73
N PRO A 604 -30.36 7.66 7.61
CA PRO A 604 -31.44 6.70 7.83
C PRO A 604 -32.68 7.35 8.46
N ILE A 605 -32.49 8.36 9.31
CA ILE A 605 -33.59 9.13 9.92
C ILE A 605 -34.33 9.91 8.83
N ILE A 606 -33.58 10.61 7.96
CA ILE A 606 -34.16 11.36 6.84
C ILE A 606 -34.89 10.41 5.88
N MET A 607 -34.28 9.28 5.51
CA MET A 607 -34.91 8.27 4.65
C MET A 607 -36.29 7.84 5.18
N ARG A 608 -36.42 7.54 6.48
CA ARG A 608 -37.72 7.16 7.08
C ARG A 608 -38.78 8.25 6.96
N LEU A 609 -38.40 9.52 7.10
CA LEU A 609 -39.32 10.66 6.93
C LEU A 609 -39.88 10.76 5.51
N PHE A 610 -39.13 10.28 4.51
CA PHE A 610 -39.52 10.30 3.10
C PHE A 610 -40.06 8.95 2.60
N GLY A 611 -40.53 8.10 3.51
CA GLY A 611 -41.28 6.87 3.17
C GLY A 611 -40.42 5.62 2.99
N TRP A 612 -39.13 5.66 3.35
CA TRP A 612 -38.36 4.42 3.43
C TRP A 612 -38.79 3.58 4.62
N THR A 613 -38.96 2.28 4.37
CA THR A 613 -39.23 1.28 5.40
C THR A 613 -38.03 0.34 5.49
N PHE A 614 -37.61 0.03 6.72
CA PHE A 614 -36.48 -0.85 7.02
C PHE A 614 -36.95 -1.98 7.91
#